data_AF-A0A2D5YIH9-F1
#
_entry.id   AF-A0A2D5YIH9-F1
#
_cell.length_a   1.000
_cell.length_b   1.000
_cell.length_c   1.000
_cell.angle_alpha   90.00
_cell.angle_beta   90.00
_cell.angle_gamma   90.00
#
_symmetry.space_group_name_H-M   'P 1'
#
loop_
_entity.id
_entity.type
_entity.pdbx_description
1 polymer ?
#
loop_
_entity_poly.entity_id
_entity_poly.type
_entity_poly.pdbx_seq_one_letter_code
_entity_poly.pdbx_strand_id
1 'polypeptide(L)'
;MGTNFTIQIDQADAHRCLNRALNLVGNLTAGDLLGANTRAHIIRPMTEPETAKTLFGLRQSSTHRLWRALVKRCADSPRALGFLRVDGGLRGFGEELGCDHTTLSRNLKTWETRHPPLVVTGYQQRSRAPESLALIQIPLLTEWLLWTAEVWARCFSQQPDNLSNTNIVDIQRILVPRGMPPSSDITRQDAVKLLDSANSPDQSHKEVLVGVDLVNRQRLEERIQQLREKRHAKFRKIRRTGYEQREARRHATAAA
;
A
#
# COMPACT_ATOMS: atom_id res chain seq x y z
N MET A 1 -19.08 21.27 -5.26
CA MET A 1 -18.93 20.90 -6.68
C MET A 1 -17.46 20.83 -7.08
N GLY A 2 -16.58 20.19 -6.28
CA GLY A 2 -15.12 20.24 -6.51
C GLY A 2 -14.33 18.96 -6.22
N THR A 3 -14.98 17.87 -5.81
CA THR A 3 -14.32 16.62 -5.39
C THR A 3 -14.10 15.60 -6.52
N ASN A 4 -14.92 15.64 -7.57
CA ASN A 4 -14.87 14.65 -8.67
C ASN A 4 -13.55 14.66 -9.45
N PHE A 5 -12.92 15.82 -9.61
CA PHE A 5 -11.64 15.93 -10.32
C PHE A 5 -10.45 15.57 -9.41
N THR A 6 -10.52 15.87 -8.12
CA THR A 6 -9.41 15.67 -7.18
C THR A 6 -9.07 14.21 -6.98
N ILE A 7 -10.06 13.35 -6.71
CA ILE A 7 -9.79 11.92 -6.45
C ILE A 7 -9.25 11.16 -7.68
N GLN A 8 -9.57 11.61 -8.89
CA GLN A 8 -9.00 11.05 -10.12
C GLN A 8 -7.53 11.48 -10.30
N ILE A 9 -7.22 12.73 -9.96
CA ILE A 9 -5.84 13.24 -9.92
C ILE A 9 -5.04 12.48 -8.86
N ASP A 10 -5.60 12.29 -7.67
CA ASP A 10 -4.96 11.53 -6.58
C ASP A 10 -4.68 10.07 -6.99
N GLN A 11 -5.61 9.43 -7.71
CA GLN A 11 -5.40 8.09 -8.26
C GLN A 11 -4.27 8.08 -9.29
N ALA A 12 -4.26 9.04 -10.22
CA ALA A 12 -3.19 9.15 -11.21
C ALA A 12 -1.84 9.37 -10.52
N ASP A 13 -1.79 10.19 -9.48
CA ASP A 13 -0.58 10.52 -8.71
C ASP A 13 -0.05 9.33 -7.93
N ALA A 14 -0.95 8.57 -7.29
CA ALA A 14 -0.60 7.31 -6.65
C ALA A 14 0.05 6.33 -7.66
N HIS A 15 -0.52 6.21 -8.86
CA HIS A 15 0.09 5.40 -9.92
C HIS A 15 1.44 5.95 -10.40
N ARG A 16 1.60 7.27 -10.52
CA ARG A 16 2.89 7.91 -10.84
C ARG A 16 3.93 7.59 -9.77
N CYS A 17 3.59 7.68 -8.49
CA CYS A 17 4.47 7.33 -7.38
C CYS A 17 4.87 5.85 -7.39
N LEU A 18 3.92 4.93 -7.60
CA LEU A 18 4.23 3.51 -7.73
C LEU A 18 5.16 3.24 -8.92
N ASN A 19 4.93 3.87 -10.07
CA ASN A 19 5.78 3.71 -11.25
C ASN A 19 7.20 4.24 -11.01
N ARG A 20 7.37 5.36 -10.29
CA ARG A 20 8.68 5.84 -9.85
C ARG A 20 9.40 4.80 -8.99
N ALA A 21 8.70 4.21 -8.01
CA ALA A 21 9.26 3.15 -7.17
C ALA A 21 9.68 1.92 -8.00
N LEU A 22 8.85 1.49 -8.96
CA LEU A 22 9.18 0.39 -9.86
C LEU A 22 10.41 0.68 -10.73
N ASN A 23 10.54 1.91 -11.24
CA ASN A 23 11.70 2.32 -12.02
C ASN A 23 13.01 2.25 -11.22
N LEU A 24 12.98 2.51 -9.89
CA LEU A 24 14.16 2.39 -9.02
C LEU A 24 14.66 0.95 -8.89
N VAL A 25 13.75 -0.03 -8.89
CA VAL A 25 14.08 -1.47 -8.78
C VAL A 25 14.25 -2.16 -10.14
N GLY A 26 13.86 -1.49 -11.22
CA GLY A 26 13.97 -1.95 -12.59
C GLY A 26 12.93 -3.03 -12.92
N ASN A 27 13.29 -4.30 -12.67
CA ASN A 27 12.57 -5.45 -13.23
C ASN A 27 11.58 -6.13 -12.28
N LEU A 28 11.35 -5.53 -11.10
CA LEU A 28 10.35 -6.02 -10.17
C LEU A 28 8.97 -5.52 -10.58
N THR A 29 7.96 -6.29 -10.21
CA THR A 29 6.55 -5.97 -10.43
C THR A 29 5.95 -5.28 -9.21
N ALA A 30 4.78 -4.66 -9.39
CA ALA A 30 4.02 -4.12 -8.25
C ALA A 30 3.75 -5.20 -7.18
N GLY A 31 3.56 -6.47 -7.57
CA GLY A 31 3.38 -7.57 -6.63
C GLY A 31 4.62 -7.95 -5.82
N ASP A 32 5.82 -7.61 -6.30
CA ASP A 32 7.05 -7.80 -5.56
C ASP A 32 7.21 -6.74 -4.46
N LEU A 33 6.81 -5.48 -4.74
CA LEU A 33 6.81 -4.39 -3.76
C LEU A 33 5.64 -4.47 -2.77
N LEU A 34 4.44 -4.73 -3.28
CA LEU A 34 3.18 -4.72 -2.54
C LEU A 34 2.47 -6.07 -2.66
N GLY A 35 3.17 -7.17 -2.36
CA GLY A 35 2.57 -8.51 -2.36
C GLY A 35 1.53 -8.69 -1.25
N ALA A 36 0.77 -9.79 -1.27
CA ALA A 36 -0.32 -10.03 -0.32
C ALA A 36 0.14 -9.94 1.15
N ASN A 37 1.27 -10.58 1.50
CA ASN A 37 1.83 -10.51 2.85
C ASN A 37 2.23 -9.09 3.24
N THR A 38 2.87 -8.34 2.32
CA THR A 38 3.26 -6.95 2.55
C THR A 38 2.04 -6.08 2.84
N ARG A 39 0.98 -6.21 2.04
CA ARG A 39 -0.26 -5.45 2.24
C ARG A 39 -0.98 -5.88 3.52
N ALA A 40 -0.86 -7.15 3.95
CA ALA A 40 -1.48 -7.64 5.17
C ALA A 40 -0.97 -6.91 6.44
N HIS A 41 0.29 -6.47 6.47
CA HIS A 41 0.84 -5.67 7.58
C HIS A 41 0.18 -4.29 7.72
N ILE A 42 -0.51 -3.81 6.67
CA ILE A 42 -1.25 -2.55 6.69
C ILE A 42 -2.75 -2.82 6.87
N ILE A 43 -3.30 -3.77 6.10
CA ILE A 43 -4.74 -4.08 6.07
C ILE A 43 -5.21 -4.64 7.42
N ARG A 44 -4.44 -5.56 8.03
CA ARG A 44 -4.90 -6.24 9.25
C ARG A 44 -5.09 -5.24 10.40
N PRO A 45 -4.10 -4.40 10.76
CA PRO A 45 -4.29 -3.43 11.84
C PRO A 45 -5.41 -2.42 11.54
N MET A 46 -5.57 -1.95 10.30
CA MET A 46 -6.68 -1.05 9.93
C MET A 46 -8.07 -1.68 10.06
N THR A 47 -8.18 -3.01 10.09
CA THR A 47 -9.45 -3.74 10.11
C THR A 47 -9.70 -4.50 11.42
N GLU A 48 -8.80 -4.38 12.40
CA GLU A 48 -8.98 -4.93 13.73
C GLU A 48 -10.14 -4.21 14.45
N PRO A 49 -11.00 -4.94 15.21
CA PRO A 49 -12.16 -4.33 15.87
C PRO A 49 -11.79 -3.18 16.80
N GLU A 50 -10.75 -3.36 17.61
CA GLU A 50 -10.32 -2.33 18.55
C GLU A 50 -9.82 -1.09 17.83
N THR A 51 -8.96 -1.22 16.82
CA THR A 51 -8.53 -0.08 15.99
C THR A 51 -9.71 0.60 15.30
N ALA A 52 -10.63 -0.15 14.70
CA ALA A 52 -11.80 0.43 14.05
C ALA A 52 -12.69 1.22 15.02
N LYS A 53 -12.81 0.74 16.26
CA LYS A 53 -13.58 1.40 17.31
C LYS A 53 -12.88 2.64 17.86
N THR A 54 -11.60 2.53 18.22
CA THR A 54 -10.84 3.57 18.92
C THR A 54 -10.39 4.67 17.96
N LEU A 55 -9.81 4.29 16.83
CA LEU A 55 -9.22 5.22 15.86
C LEU A 55 -10.26 5.77 14.90
N PHE A 56 -11.09 4.88 14.33
CA PHE A 56 -12.07 5.25 13.32
C PHE A 56 -13.47 5.45 13.92
N GLY A 57 -13.66 5.38 15.23
CA GLY A 57 -14.95 5.64 15.87
C GLY A 57 -16.09 4.74 15.37
N LEU A 58 -15.79 3.56 14.81
CA LEU A 58 -16.74 2.64 14.19
C LEU A 58 -17.27 1.67 15.24
N ARG A 59 -18.17 2.14 16.10
CA ARG A 59 -18.63 1.40 17.28
C ARG A 59 -19.58 0.24 16.97
N GLN A 60 -20.31 0.31 15.85
CA GLN A 60 -21.29 -0.71 15.46
C GLN A 60 -20.63 -1.81 14.63
N SER A 61 -21.01 -3.07 14.88
CA SER A 61 -20.47 -4.24 14.17
C SER A 61 -20.76 -4.21 12.67
N SER A 62 -21.91 -3.68 12.26
CA SER A 62 -22.29 -3.47 10.85
C SER A 62 -21.35 -2.49 10.15
N THR A 63 -21.08 -1.35 10.80
CA THR A 63 -20.13 -0.33 10.33
C THR A 63 -18.71 -0.87 10.24
N HIS A 64 -18.30 -1.68 11.22
CA HIS A 64 -16.99 -2.34 11.20
C HIS A 64 -16.87 -3.36 10.07
N ARG A 65 -17.91 -4.18 9.82
CA ARG A 65 -17.94 -5.12 8.69
C ARG A 65 -17.82 -4.39 7.36
N LEU A 66 -18.54 -3.29 7.20
CA LEU A 66 -18.48 -2.45 6.01
C LEU A 66 -17.08 -1.85 5.81
N TRP A 67 -16.50 -1.28 6.85
CA TRP A 67 -15.14 -0.73 6.83
C TRP A 67 -14.11 -1.78 6.44
N ARG A 68 -14.16 -2.96 7.08
CA ARG A 68 -13.27 -4.08 6.74
C ARG A 68 -13.41 -4.51 5.29
N ALA A 69 -14.63 -4.58 4.77
CA ALA A 69 -14.86 -4.94 3.37
C ALA A 69 -14.26 -3.90 2.41
N LEU A 70 -14.41 -2.61 2.72
CA LEU A 70 -13.82 -1.52 1.94
C LEU A 70 -12.29 -1.55 1.95
N VAL A 71 -11.67 -1.60 3.13
CA VAL A 71 -10.20 -1.66 3.24
C VAL A 71 -9.63 -2.83 2.45
N LYS A 72 -10.26 -4.01 2.54
CA LYS A 72 -9.83 -5.19 1.79
C LYS A 72 -9.94 -5.01 0.27
N ARG A 73 -11.04 -4.42 -0.22
CA ARG A 73 -11.24 -4.17 -1.65
C ARG A 73 -10.31 -3.07 -2.18
N CYS A 74 -10.10 -1.99 -1.43
CA CYS A 74 -9.16 -0.92 -1.76
C CYS A 74 -7.68 -1.36 -1.77
N ALA A 75 -7.37 -2.56 -1.26
CA ALA A 75 -6.02 -3.14 -1.26
C ALA A 75 -6.02 -4.59 -1.79
N ASP A 76 -6.98 -4.94 -2.63
CA ASP A 76 -7.16 -6.29 -3.18
C ASP A 76 -5.96 -6.72 -4.06
N SER A 77 -5.36 -5.76 -4.73
CA SER A 77 -4.26 -5.91 -5.67
C SER A 77 -3.15 -4.91 -5.40
N PRO A 78 -1.91 -5.19 -5.82
CA PRO A 78 -0.79 -4.26 -5.67
C PRO A 78 -1.01 -2.89 -6.35
N ARG A 79 -1.92 -2.81 -7.32
CA ARG A 79 -2.23 -1.58 -8.07
C ARG A 79 -3.48 -0.86 -7.57
N ALA A 80 -4.23 -1.42 -6.63
CA ALA A 80 -5.39 -0.76 -6.06
C ALA A 80 -4.98 0.53 -5.30
N LEU A 81 -3.86 0.49 -4.57
CA LEU A 81 -3.25 1.66 -3.91
C LEU A 81 -4.22 2.46 -3.01
N GLY A 82 -5.17 1.77 -2.37
CA GLY A 82 -6.19 2.41 -1.53
C GLY A 82 -7.43 2.89 -2.29
N PHE A 83 -7.48 2.66 -3.61
CA PHE A 83 -8.62 3.00 -4.47
C PHE A 83 -9.45 1.77 -4.83
N LEU A 84 -10.74 1.99 -4.99
CA LEU A 84 -11.72 1.02 -5.47
C LEU A 84 -12.58 1.67 -6.55
N ARG A 85 -12.55 1.11 -7.76
CA ARG A 85 -13.53 1.46 -8.79
C ARG A 85 -14.84 0.76 -8.48
N VAL A 86 -15.93 1.50 -8.62
CA VAL A 86 -17.28 1.03 -8.31
C VAL A 86 -18.06 0.91 -9.62
N ASP A 87 -18.39 -0.33 -9.97
CA ASP A 87 -19.28 -0.62 -11.08
C ASP A 87 -20.74 -0.63 -10.60
N GLY A 88 -21.68 -0.14 -11.41
CA GLY A 88 -23.10 -0.12 -11.06
C GLY A 88 -23.53 0.91 -10.00
N GLY A 89 -22.63 1.80 -9.59
CA GLY A 89 -22.96 2.89 -8.65
C GLY A 89 -23.23 2.43 -7.23
N LEU A 90 -23.85 3.30 -6.42
CA LEU A 90 -24.19 3.00 -5.02
C LEU A 90 -25.10 1.78 -4.85
N ARG A 91 -26.02 1.54 -5.80
CA ARG A 91 -26.95 0.41 -5.71
C ARG A 91 -26.23 -0.92 -5.97
N GLY A 92 -25.51 -1.05 -7.09
CA GLY A 92 -24.74 -2.25 -7.38
C GLY A 92 -23.70 -2.54 -6.30
N PHE A 93 -23.03 -1.49 -5.80
CA PHE A 93 -22.06 -1.65 -4.73
C PHE A 93 -22.69 -2.06 -3.38
N GLY A 94 -23.90 -1.56 -3.08
CA GLY A 94 -24.67 -2.00 -1.93
C GLY A 94 -25.01 -3.50 -2.00
N GLU A 95 -25.48 -3.96 -3.15
CA GLU A 95 -25.79 -5.37 -3.41
C GLU A 95 -24.55 -6.27 -3.23
N GLU A 96 -23.40 -5.86 -3.78
CA GLU A 96 -22.12 -6.58 -3.60
C GLU A 96 -21.65 -6.69 -2.15
N LEU A 97 -22.03 -5.73 -1.31
CA LEU A 97 -21.66 -5.70 0.11
C LEU A 97 -22.75 -6.28 1.03
N GLY A 98 -23.91 -6.64 0.47
CA GLY A 98 -25.10 -7.02 1.23
C GLY A 98 -25.57 -5.90 2.16
N CYS A 99 -25.50 -4.65 1.71
CA CYS A 99 -25.85 -3.44 2.44
C CYS A 99 -26.83 -2.59 1.62
N ASP A 100 -27.87 -2.07 2.26
CA ASP A 100 -28.77 -1.14 1.56
C ASP A 100 -28.01 0.12 1.08
N HIS A 101 -28.27 0.52 -0.16
CA HIS A 101 -27.61 1.65 -0.81
C HIS A 101 -27.79 2.99 -0.10
N THR A 102 -28.92 3.22 0.60
CA THR A 102 -29.14 4.45 1.37
C THR A 102 -28.28 4.46 2.64
N THR A 103 -28.15 3.29 3.29
CA THR A 103 -27.27 3.10 4.45
C THR A 103 -25.81 3.24 4.07
N LEU A 104 -25.41 2.66 2.93
CA LEU A 104 -24.08 2.80 2.38
C LEU A 104 -23.75 4.27 2.07
N SER A 105 -24.65 4.98 1.38
CA SER A 105 -24.47 6.41 1.07
C SER A 105 -24.32 7.25 2.33
N ARG A 106 -25.14 6.99 3.36
CA ARG A 106 -25.05 7.69 4.65
C ARG A 106 -23.70 7.46 5.32
N ASN A 107 -23.25 6.20 5.41
CA ASN A 107 -21.96 5.86 6.01
C ASN A 107 -20.79 6.52 5.27
N LEU A 108 -20.77 6.45 3.93
CA LEU A 108 -19.72 7.07 3.11
C LEU A 108 -19.66 8.59 3.32
N LYS A 109 -20.81 9.28 3.31
CA LYS A 109 -20.88 10.72 3.60
C LYS A 109 -20.37 11.04 5.00
N THR A 110 -20.80 10.29 6.01
CA THR A 110 -20.34 10.47 7.40
C THR A 110 -18.83 10.26 7.54
N TRP A 111 -18.25 9.36 6.77
CA TRP A 111 -16.81 9.09 6.79
C TRP A 111 -15.98 10.12 6.01
N GLU A 112 -16.54 10.66 4.94
CA GLU A 112 -15.95 11.71 4.12
C GLU A 112 -15.91 13.05 4.84
N THR A 113 -16.88 13.38 5.70
CA THR A 113 -16.89 14.63 6.49
C THR A 113 -15.96 14.63 7.70
N ARG A 114 -15.20 13.55 7.94
CA ARG A 114 -14.27 13.48 9.07
C ARG A 114 -12.98 14.24 8.78
N HIS A 115 -12.26 14.58 9.85
CA HIS A 115 -11.00 15.28 9.78
C HIS A 115 -9.94 14.50 10.58
N PRO A 116 -9.01 13.79 9.92
CA PRO A 116 -8.93 13.56 8.47
C PRO A 116 -10.06 12.66 7.93
N PRO A 117 -10.38 12.72 6.62
CA PRO A 117 -11.42 11.89 6.01
C PRO A 117 -11.02 10.42 6.02
N LEU A 118 -11.96 9.53 6.38
CA LEU A 118 -11.72 8.08 6.33
C LEU A 118 -11.86 7.52 4.93
N VAL A 119 -12.76 8.11 4.14
CA VAL A 119 -12.96 7.79 2.73
C VAL A 119 -13.12 9.08 1.95
N VAL A 120 -12.75 9.06 0.67
CA VAL A 120 -13.10 10.10 -0.30
C VAL A 120 -13.87 9.42 -1.43
N THR A 121 -14.97 10.02 -1.86
CA THR A 121 -15.82 9.48 -2.91
C THR A 121 -15.74 10.31 -4.19
N GLY A 122 -15.60 9.60 -5.32
CA GLY A 122 -15.61 10.17 -6.66
C GLY A 122 -16.84 9.73 -7.41
N TYR A 123 -17.55 10.67 -8.00
CA TYR A 123 -18.73 10.45 -8.81
C TYR A 123 -18.40 10.69 -10.28
N GLN A 124 -19.07 9.93 -11.15
CA GLN A 124 -18.99 10.09 -12.59
C GLN A 124 -20.36 10.54 -13.11
N GLN A 125 -20.36 11.64 -13.84
CA GLN A 125 -21.54 12.08 -14.59
C GLN A 125 -21.55 11.37 -15.94
N ARG A 126 -22.57 10.55 -16.19
CA ARG A 126 -22.86 10.06 -17.54
C ARG A 126 -23.80 11.07 -18.20
N SER A 127 -23.58 11.35 -19.48
CA SER A 127 -24.15 12.47 -20.27
C SER A 127 -25.64 12.82 -20.10
N ARG A 128 -26.47 11.93 -19.54
CA ARG A 128 -27.89 12.17 -19.19
C ARG A 128 -28.37 11.54 -17.88
N ALA A 129 -27.49 10.89 -17.09
CA ALA A 129 -27.86 10.21 -15.85
C ALA A 129 -27.40 11.00 -14.62
N PRO A 130 -28.06 10.82 -13.45
CA PRO A 130 -27.56 11.34 -12.19
C PRO A 130 -26.11 10.90 -11.94
N GLU A 131 -25.35 11.75 -11.25
CA GLU A 131 -24.00 11.41 -10.80
C GLU A 131 -24.02 10.08 -10.04
N SER A 132 -23.22 9.12 -10.51
CA SER A 132 -23.14 7.81 -9.91
C SER A 132 -21.77 7.64 -9.25
N LEU A 133 -21.74 7.02 -8.07
CA LEU A 133 -20.51 6.67 -7.38
C LEU A 133 -19.65 5.79 -8.30
N ALA A 134 -18.41 6.22 -8.55
CA ALA A 134 -17.51 5.58 -9.51
C ALA A 134 -16.16 5.21 -8.90
N LEU A 135 -15.74 5.92 -7.85
CA LEU A 135 -14.44 5.72 -7.21
C LEU A 135 -14.56 5.94 -5.70
N ILE A 136 -13.87 5.11 -4.93
CA ILE A 136 -13.66 5.30 -3.49
C ILE A 136 -12.16 5.26 -3.23
N GLN A 137 -11.67 6.15 -2.37
CA GLN A 137 -10.32 6.13 -1.84
C GLN A 137 -10.38 6.03 -0.31
N ILE A 138 -9.42 5.29 0.28
CA ILE A 138 -9.11 5.37 1.70
C ILE A 138 -7.76 6.09 1.83
N PRO A 139 -7.72 7.40 2.17
CA PRO A 139 -6.50 8.21 2.09
C PRO A 139 -5.33 7.63 2.90
N LEU A 140 -5.56 7.29 4.17
CA LEU A 140 -4.53 6.72 5.03
C LEU A 140 -3.98 5.39 4.48
N LEU A 141 -4.83 4.56 3.87
CA LEU A 141 -4.40 3.30 3.23
C LEU A 141 -3.55 3.58 1.98
N THR A 142 -3.93 4.58 1.17
CA THR A 142 -3.13 5.03 0.02
C THR A 142 -1.74 5.46 0.46
N GLU A 143 -1.64 6.31 1.49
CA GLU A 143 -0.35 6.78 2.02
C GLU A 143 0.53 5.63 2.48
N TRP A 144 -0.02 4.70 3.28
CA TRP A 144 0.72 3.54 3.75
C TRP A 144 1.17 2.61 2.61
N LEU A 145 0.33 2.36 1.61
CA LEU A 145 0.70 1.52 0.47
C LEU A 145 1.77 2.18 -0.40
N LEU A 146 1.69 3.49 -0.65
CA LEU A 146 2.69 4.21 -1.43
C LEU A 146 4.04 4.28 -0.71
N TRP A 147 4.03 4.65 0.58
CA TRP A 147 5.24 4.64 1.40
C TRP A 147 5.89 3.27 1.41
N THR A 148 5.09 2.22 1.61
CA THR A 148 5.56 0.84 1.62
C THR A 148 6.21 0.45 0.30
N ALA A 149 5.58 0.77 -0.84
CA ALA A 149 6.17 0.52 -2.15
C ALA A 149 7.51 1.23 -2.33
N GLU A 150 7.62 2.48 -1.88
CA GLU A 150 8.83 3.27 -1.97
C GLU A 150 9.96 2.73 -1.10
N VAL A 151 9.71 2.45 0.18
CA VAL A 151 10.76 1.94 1.08
C VAL A 151 11.22 0.55 0.68
N TRP A 152 10.31 -0.31 0.19
CA TRP A 152 10.69 -1.58 -0.41
C TRP A 152 11.52 -1.40 -1.67
N ALA A 153 11.17 -0.43 -2.52
CA ALA A 153 11.95 -0.13 -3.71
C ALA A 153 13.37 0.33 -3.36
N ARG A 154 13.53 1.25 -2.40
CA ARG A 154 14.84 1.69 -1.87
C ARG A 154 15.62 0.53 -1.26
N CYS A 155 14.95 -0.35 -0.51
CA CYS A 155 15.56 -1.56 0.07
C CYS A 155 16.09 -2.52 -1.02
N PHE A 156 15.26 -2.88 -2.00
CA PHE A 156 15.65 -3.78 -3.08
C PHE A 156 16.67 -3.18 -4.05
N SER A 157 16.73 -1.85 -4.17
CA SER A 157 17.72 -1.14 -4.97
C SER A 157 19.02 -0.85 -4.24
N GLN A 158 19.14 -1.25 -2.96
CA GLN A 158 20.33 -1.03 -2.14
C GLN A 158 20.73 0.45 -2.09
N GLN A 159 19.73 1.33 -2.04
CA GLN A 159 20.00 2.77 -1.86
C GLN A 159 20.67 3.01 -0.50
N PRO A 160 21.53 4.04 -0.41
CA PRO A 160 22.04 4.51 0.87
C PRO A 160 20.89 4.81 1.85
N ASP A 161 21.14 4.56 3.13
CA ASP A 161 20.18 4.80 4.22
C ASP A 161 18.83 4.06 4.11
N ASN A 162 18.75 2.98 3.32
CA ASN A 162 17.54 2.18 3.28
C ASN A 162 17.18 1.57 4.64
N LEU A 163 15.87 1.47 4.90
CA LEU A 163 15.34 0.76 6.05
C LEU A 163 15.53 -0.75 5.89
N SER A 164 15.83 -1.43 7.00
CA SER A 164 15.78 -2.89 7.03
C SER A 164 14.32 -3.35 6.89
N ASN A 165 14.14 -4.56 6.38
CA ASN A 165 12.82 -5.20 6.22
C ASN A 165 12.03 -5.21 7.53
N THR A 166 12.75 -5.45 8.63
CA THR A 166 12.19 -5.60 9.97
C THR A 166 11.72 -4.24 10.47
N ASN A 167 12.53 -3.19 10.28
CA ASN A 167 12.14 -1.83 10.63
C ASN A 167 10.90 -1.39 9.85
N ILE A 168 10.79 -1.71 8.55
CA ILE A 168 9.61 -1.38 7.73
C ILE A 168 8.34 -1.98 8.34
N VAL A 169 8.37 -3.27 8.70
CA VAL A 169 7.22 -3.97 9.29
C VAL A 169 6.91 -3.47 10.71
N ASP A 170 7.93 -3.23 11.53
CA ASP A 170 7.76 -2.78 12.91
C ASP A 170 7.19 -1.35 12.96
N ILE A 171 7.62 -0.46 12.05
CA ILE A 171 7.03 0.88 11.87
C ILE A 171 5.54 0.77 11.53
N GLN A 172 5.17 -0.09 10.58
CA GLN A 172 3.77 -0.29 10.20
C GLN A 172 2.94 -0.79 11.40
N ARG A 173 3.47 -1.74 12.17
CA ARG A 173 2.80 -2.30 13.34
C ARG A 173 2.56 -1.27 14.44
N ILE A 174 3.46 -0.31 14.62
CA ILE A 174 3.33 0.72 15.66
C ILE A 174 2.43 1.87 15.20
N LEU A 175 2.59 2.33 13.96
CA LEU A 175 1.95 3.56 13.50
C LEU A 175 0.57 3.36 12.88
N VAL A 176 0.33 2.25 12.16
CA VAL A 176 -0.97 1.99 11.54
C VAL A 176 -2.11 1.90 12.56
N PRO A 177 -1.99 1.18 13.70
CA PRO A 177 -3.05 1.16 14.72
C PRO A 177 -3.28 2.51 15.39
N ARG A 178 -2.30 3.42 15.33
CA ARG A 178 -2.40 4.80 15.84
C ARG A 178 -2.99 5.78 14.81
N GLY A 179 -3.27 5.29 13.60
CA GLY A 179 -3.77 6.09 12.47
C GLY A 179 -2.82 7.19 12.04
N MET A 180 -1.55 7.06 12.36
CA MET A 180 -0.55 8.02 11.94
C MET A 180 -0.18 7.77 10.48
N PRO A 181 -0.08 8.82 9.65
CA PRO A 181 0.46 8.70 8.32
C PRO A 181 1.95 8.34 8.38
N PRO A 182 2.49 7.62 7.39
CA PRO A 182 3.91 7.36 7.32
C PRO A 182 4.69 8.65 7.01
N SER A 183 5.88 8.80 7.59
CA SER A 183 6.80 9.89 7.21
C SER A 183 7.53 9.53 5.91
N SER A 184 7.46 10.40 4.90
CA SER A 184 8.12 10.24 3.59
C SER A 184 9.65 10.22 3.69
N ASP A 185 10.20 10.93 4.68
CA ASP A 185 11.64 11.21 4.79
C ASP A 185 12.27 10.52 6.00
N ILE A 186 11.65 9.45 6.51
CA ILE A 186 12.18 8.71 7.65
C ILE A 186 13.55 8.11 7.31
N THR A 187 14.59 8.60 7.99
CA THR A 187 15.95 8.05 7.88
C THR A 187 16.07 6.75 8.66
N ARG A 188 17.15 5.99 8.45
CA ARG A 188 17.42 4.81 9.28
C ARG A 188 17.57 5.17 10.76
N GLN A 189 18.18 6.32 11.06
CA GLN A 189 18.35 6.79 12.44
C GLN A 189 17.02 7.17 13.08
N ASP A 190 16.13 7.83 12.34
CA ASP A 190 14.79 8.17 12.82
C ASP A 190 13.96 6.92 13.08
N ALA A 191 14.05 5.91 12.21
CA ALA A 191 13.42 4.62 12.42
C ALA A 191 13.92 3.95 13.71
N VAL A 192 15.23 3.95 13.96
CA VAL A 192 15.77 3.37 15.21
C VAL A 192 15.24 4.13 16.44
N LYS A 193 15.29 5.46 16.45
CA LYS A 193 14.75 6.27 17.55
C LYS A 193 13.27 6.02 17.79
N LEU A 194 12.49 5.91 16.72
CA LEU A 194 11.05 5.63 16.79
C LEU A 194 10.78 4.26 17.42
N LEU A 195 11.51 3.23 16.98
CA LEU A 195 11.37 1.86 17.47
C LEU A 195 11.86 1.73 18.92
N ASP A 196 12.96 2.38 19.28
CA ASP A 196 13.48 2.38 20.65
C ASP A 196 12.52 3.08 21.62
N SER A 197 11.92 4.20 21.19
CA SER A 197 10.92 4.93 21.99
C SER A 197 9.65 4.10 22.19
N ALA A 198 9.24 3.32 21.19
CA ALA A 198 8.09 2.42 21.30
C ALA A 198 8.37 1.20 22.21
N ASN A 199 9.64 0.80 22.35
CA ASN A 199 10.08 -0.29 23.23
C ASN A 199 10.41 0.18 24.67
N SER A 200 10.25 1.48 24.96
CA SER A 200 10.48 2.03 26.30
C SER A 200 9.48 1.47 27.31
N PRO A 201 9.92 1.05 28.53
CA PRO A 201 9.11 0.30 29.49
C PRO A 201 7.83 0.99 30.00
N ASP A 202 7.64 2.29 29.73
CA ASP A 202 6.42 3.04 30.08
C ASP A 202 5.23 2.82 29.12
N GLN A 203 5.44 2.20 27.94
CA GLN A 203 4.36 1.77 27.05
C GLN A 203 4.23 0.25 27.11
N SER A 204 3.51 -0.25 28.12
CA SER A 204 3.29 -1.68 28.35
C SER A 204 2.41 -2.33 27.26
N HIS A 205 3.00 -2.62 26.11
CA HIS A 205 2.58 -3.69 25.22
C HIS A 205 3.83 -4.42 24.74
N LYS A 206 4.44 -5.20 25.65
CA LYS A 206 5.35 -6.28 25.24
C LYS A 206 4.52 -7.38 24.57
N GLU A 207 4.14 -7.15 23.32
CA GLU A 207 3.87 -8.27 22.43
C GLU A 207 5.23 -8.88 22.05
N VAL A 208 5.63 -9.89 22.82
CA VAL A 208 6.61 -10.86 22.34
C VAL A 208 6.06 -11.38 21.01
N LEU A 209 6.80 -11.24 19.92
CA LEU A 209 6.44 -11.83 18.62
C LEU A 209 6.24 -13.35 18.80
N VAL A 210 4.99 -13.84 18.89
CA VAL A 210 4.70 -15.27 19.08
C VAL A 210 4.24 -15.91 17.76
N GLY A 211 4.81 -17.07 17.42
CA GLY A 211 4.29 -17.99 16.41
C GLY A 211 4.21 -17.41 14.99
N VAL A 212 3.00 -17.11 14.53
CA VAL A 212 2.67 -16.74 13.13
C VAL A 212 3.48 -15.54 12.64
N ASP A 213 3.77 -14.57 13.51
CA ASP A 213 4.51 -13.38 13.13
C ASP A 213 6.01 -13.63 12.92
N LEU A 214 6.59 -14.59 13.63
CA LEU A 214 8.00 -15.01 13.46
C LEU A 214 8.17 -15.82 12.17
N VAL A 215 7.22 -16.71 11.89
CA VAL A 215 7.15 -17.47 10.62
C VAL A 215 6.92 -16.54 9.43
N ASN A 216 6.07 -15.52 9.57
CA ASN A 216 5.86 -14.51 8.53
C ASN A 216 7.13 -13.70 8.26
N ARG A 217 7.92 -13.39 9.31
CA ARG A 217 9.22 -12.71 9.18
C ARG A 217 10.23 -13.56 8.42
N GLN A 218 10.37 -14.85 8.76
CA GLN A 218 11.26 -15.77 8.03
C GLN A 218 10.83 -15.95 6.56
N ARG A 219 9.55 -16.18 6.29
CA ARG A 219 9.02 -16.28 4.92
C ARG A 219 9.24 -15.00 4.11
N LEU A 220 9.16 -13.84 4.77
CA LEU A 220 9.44 -12.55 4.15
C LEU A 220 10.93 -12.43 3.79
N GLU A 221 11.83 -12.81 4.70
CA GLU A 221 13.28 -12.82 4.46
C GLU A 221 13.68 -13.77 3.33
N GLU A 222 13.15 -14.99 3.30
CA GLU A 222 13.38 -15.97 2.22
C GLU A 222 12.89 -15.45 0.87
N ARG A 223 11.67 -14.91 0.83
CA ARG A 223 11.10 -14.30 -0.38
C ARG A 223 11.97 -13.15 -0.88
N ILE A 224 12.50 -12.34 0.02
CA ILE A 224 13.37 -11.20 -0.32
C ILE A 224 14.69 -11.67 -0.87
N GLN A 225 15.29 -12.71 -0.28
CA GLN A 225 16.51 -13.31 -0.80
C GLN A 225 16.30 -13.86 -2.21
N GLN A 226 15.18 -14.55 -2.46
CA GLN A 226 14.81 -14.99 -3.80
C GLN A 226 14.64 -13.83 -4.80
N LEU A 227 14.05 -12.70 -4.37
CA LEU A 227 13.90 -11.51 -5.21
C LEU A 227 15.25 -10.85 -5.51
N ARG A 228 16.16 -10.79 -4.54
CA ARG A 228 17.54 -10.33 -4.73
C ARG A 228 18.29 -11.22 -5.73
N GLU A 229 18.16 -12.54 -5.61
CA GLU A 229 18.78 -13.50 -6.52
C GLU A 229 18.24 -13.37 -7.94
N LYS A 230 16.92 -13.24 -8.11
CA LYS A 230 16.28 -12.97 -9.41
C LYS A 230 16.84 -11.69 -10.05
N ARG A 231 17.01 -10.62 -9.26
CA ARG A 231 17.64 -9.37 -9.70
C ARG A 231 19.08 -9.61 -10.15
N HIS A 232 19.91 -10.26 -9.34
CA HIS A 232 21.31 -10.54 -9.67
C HIS A 232 21.47 -11.42 -10.92
N ALA A 233 20.66 -12.46 -11.07
CA ALA A 233 20.66 -13.33 -12.25
C ALA A 233 20.32 -12.53 -13.52
N LYS A 234 19.36 -11.61 -13.43
CA LYS A 234 18.97 -10.77 -14.57
C LYS A 234 20.04 -9.75 -14.95
N PHE A 235 20.65 -9.05 -13.99
CA PHE A 235 21.75 -8.13 -14.30
C PHE A 235 22.95 -8.84 -14.91
N ARG A 236 23.23 -10.08 -14.50
CA ARG A 236 24.21 -10.94 -15.18
C ARG A 236 23.83 -11.20 -16.64
N LYS A 237 22.56 -11.52 -16.93
CA LYS A 237 22.06 -11.72 -18.30
C LYS A 237 22.16 -10.45 -19.16
N ILE A 238 21.79 -9.28 -18.63
CA ILE A 238 21.88 -8.00 -19.34
C ILE A 238 23.34 -7.66 -19.65
N ARG A 239 24.24 -7.78 -18.68
CA ARG A 239 25.68 -7.54 -18.89
C ARG A 239 26.27 -8.47 -19.94
N ARG A 240 25.90 -9.76 -19.90
CA ARG A 240 26.34 -10.76 -20.88
C ARG A 240 25.86 -10.41 -22.30
N THR A 241 24.57 -10.11 -22.46
CA THR A 241 23.99 -9.73 -23.75
C THR A 241 24.63 -8.45 -24.30
N GLY A 242 24.86 -7.45 -23.45
CA GLY A 242 25.53 -6.21 -23.84
C GLY A 242 27.04 -6.36 -24.09
N TYR A 243 27.67 -7.42 -23.59
CA TYR A 243 29.05 -7.80 -23.93
C TYR A 243 29.09 -8.51 -25.29
N GLU A 244 28.21 -9.49 -25.51
CA GLU A 244 28.06 -10.22 -26.78
C GLU A 244 27.75 -9.27 -27.95
N GLN A 245 26.88 -8.28 -27.75
CA GLN A 245 26.61 -7.24 -28.75
C GLN A 245 27.82 -6.33 -29.05
N ARG A 246 28.69 -6.08 -28.07
CA ARG A 246 29.91 -5.29 -28.25
C ARG A 246 31.00 -6.09 -28.97
N GLU A 247 31.16 -7.36 -28.64
CA GLU A 247 32.01 -8.31 -29.36
C GLU A 247 31.57 -8.45 -30.82
N ALA A 248 30.27 -8.70 -31.08
CA ALA A 248 29.74 -8.82 -32.44
C ALA A 248 30.00 -7.57 -33.28
N ARG A 249 29.91 -6.37 -32.69
CA ARG A 249 30.28 -5.12 -33.37
C ARG A 249 31.77 -5.06 -33.69
N ARG A 250 32.66 -5.44 -32.76
CA ARG A 250 34.11 -5.45 -33.00
C ARG A 250 34.49 -6.41 -34.13
N HIS A 251 33.92 -7.62 -34.15
CA HIS A 251 34.16 -8.59 -35.22
C HIS A 251 33.63 -8.08 -36.57
N ALA A 252 32.47 -7.42 -36.59
CA ALA A 252 31.93 -6.81 -37.81
C ALA A 252 32.78 -5.64 -38.34
N THR A 253 33.35 -4.81 -37.44
CA THR A 253 34.25 -3.72 -37.84
C THR A 253 35.64 -4.21 -38.26
N ALA A 254 36.10 -5.36 -37.74
CA ALA A 254 37.39 -5.95 -38.11
C ALA A 254 37.33 -6.77 -39.42
N ALA A 255 36.13 -7.12 -39.88
CA ALA A 255 35.88 -7.87 -41.12
C ALA A 255 35.51 -6.98 -42.32
N ALA A 256 35.48 -5.66 -42.14
CA ALA A 256 35.26 -4.63 -43.16
C ALA A 256 36.56 -3.90 -43.47
#